data_AF-D9PGV5-F1
#
_entry.id   AF-D9PGV5-F1
#
_cell.length_a   1.000
_cell.length_b   1.000
_cell.length_c   1.000
_cell.angle_alpha   90.00
_cell.angle_beta   90.00
_cell.angle_gamma   90.00
#
_symmetry.space_group_name_H-M   'P 1'
#
loop_
_entity.id
_entity.type
_entity.pdbx_description
1 polymer ?
#
loop_
_entity_poly.entity_id
_entity_poly.type
_entity_poly.pdbx_seq_one_letter_code
_entity_poly.pdbx_strand_id
1 'polypeptide(L)'
;KGKTNIGIVAEGLKDGKKRKIYIYQVKDHEECYAEVMSQGVSYTTGVPAMIGAKLILDGIWSGKGVFNMEQLDPDPFMELMNTQGLPWKVMEFEI
;
A
#
# COMPACT_ATOMS: atom_id res chain seq x y z
N LYS A 1 17.04 -6.57 -12.52
CA LYS A 1 16.04 -6.88 -13.57
C LYS A 1 14.89 -7.68 -12.96
N GLY A 2 13.67 -7.19 -13.10
CA GLY A 2 12.46 -7.83 -12.58
C GLY A 2 11.52 -6.82 -11.93
N LYS A 3 10.28 -7.27 -11.68
CA LYS A 3 9.26 -6.47 -11.00
C LYS A 3 8.73 -7.23 -9.79
N THR A 4 8.40 -6.50 -8.75
CA THR A 4 7.58 -6.99 -7.64
C THR A 4 6.12 -6.74 -7.97
N ASN A 5 5.23 -7.66 -7.59
CA ASN A 5 3.79 -7.48 -7.60
C ASN A 5 3.27 -8.01 -6.26
N ILE A 6 2.76 -7.12 -5.43
CA ILE A 6 2.32 -7.46 -4.07
C ILE A 6 0.92 -6.87 -3.90
N GLY A 7 0.00 -7.68 -3.41
CA GLY A 7 -1.38 -7.28 -3.23
C GLY A 7 -2.20 -8.32 -2.48
N ILE A 8 -3.48 -8.03 -2.33
CA ILE A 8 -4.47 -8.89 -1.68
C ILE A 8 -5.61 -9.21 -2.65
N VAL A 9 -5.97 -10.49 -2.76
CA VAL A 9 -7.25 -10.89 -3.37
C VAL A 9 -8.25 -11.01 -2.23
N ALA A 10 -9.25 -10.13 -2.23
CA ALA A 10 -10.31 -10.11 -1.22
C ALA A 10 -11.62 -10.56 -1.87
N GLU A 11 -12.34 -11.47 -1.21
CA GLU A 11 -13.66 -11.95 -1.63
C GLU A 11 -14.63 -11.77 -0.47
N GLY A 12 -15.82 -11.26 -0.77
CA GLY A 12 -16.85 -11.02 0.24
C GLY A 12 -18.18 -10.60 -0.37
N LEU A 13 -19.01 -9.96 0.43
CA LEU A 13 -20.30 -9.41 0.01
C LEU A 13 -20.23 -7.88 0.03
N LYS A 14 -20.75 -7.26 -1.04
CA LYS A 14 -20.99 -5.82 -1.11
C LYS A 14 -22.43 -5.61 -1.57
N ASP A 15 -23.22 -4.89 -0.76
CA ASP A 15 -24.62 -4.58 -1.04
C ASP A 15 -25.46 -5.84 -1.38
N GLY A 16 -25.19 -6.93 -0.64
CA GLY A 16 -25.87 -8.23 -0.78
C GLY A 16 -25.39 -9.10 -1.95
N LYS A 17 -24.44 -8.65 -2.77
CA LYS A 17 -23.90 -9.40 -3.91
C LYS A 17 -22.46 -9.83 -3.65
N LYS A 18 -22.07 -10.99 -4.20
CA LYS A 18 -20.66 -11.43 -4.18
C LYS A 18 -19.81 -10.39 -4.92
N ARG A 19 -18.67 -10.06 -4.32
CA ARG A 19 -17.66 -9.18 -4.89
C ARG A 19 -16.28 -9.73 -4.57
N LYS A 20 -15.36 -9.63 -5.52
CA LYS A 20 -14.01 -10.16 -5.47
C LYS A 20 -13.11 -9.17 -6.18
N ILE A 21 -12.12 -8.68 -5.46
CA ILE A 21 -11.21 -7.65 -5.95
C ILE A 21 -9.76 -8.05 -5.71
N TYR A 22 -8.86 -7.52 -6.54
CA TYR A 22 -7.42 -7.55 -6.32
C TYR A 22 -6.92 -6.12 -6.10
N ILE A 23 -6.40 -5.83 -4.92
CA ILE A 23 -5.74 -4.54 -4.60
C ILE A 23 -4.24 -4.79 -4.60
N TYR A 24 -3.48 -4.08 -5.42
CA TYR A 24 -2.07 -4.41 -5.64
C TYR A 24 -1.21 -3.23 -6.07
N GLN A 25 0.10 -3.36 -5.87
CA GLN A 25 1.13 -2.46 -6.40
C GLN A 25 2.14 -3.26 -7.24
N VAL A 26 2.74 -2.59 -8.22
CA VAL A 26 3.84 -3.16 -9.02
C VAL A 26 5.01 -2.20 -8.99
N LYS A 27 6.20 -2.70 -8.67
CA LYS A 27 7.41 -1.87 -8.66
C LYS A 27 8.59 -2.56 -9.35
N ASP A 28 9.28 -1.81 -10.21
CA ASP A 28 10.45 -2.28 -10.95
C ASP A 28 11.75 -2.10 -10.13
N HIS A 29 12.59 -3.13 -10.12
CA HIS A 29 13.85 -3.11 -9.36
C HIS A 29 14.84 -2.06 -9.85
N GLU A 30 14.89 -1.79 -11.16
CA GLU A 30 15.84 -0.85 -11.76
C GLU A 30 15.41 0.59 -11.52
N GLU A 31 14.09 0.88 -11.55
CA GLU A 31 13.56 2.19 -11.13
C GLU A 31 13.89 2.50 -9.67
N CYS A 32 13.71 1.55 -8.76
CA CYS A 32 14.07 1.74 -7.34
C CYS A 32 15.55 2.03 -7.16
N TYR A 33 16.40 1.30 -7.89
CA TYR A 33 17.84 1.45 -7.77
C TYR A 33 18.30 2.80 -8.33
N ALA A 34 17.70 3.26 -9.43
CA ALA A 34 17.99 4.57 -9.98
C ALA A 34 17.58 5.72 -9.04
N GLU A 35 16.49 5.56 -8.28
CA GLU A 35 15.96 6.60 -7.39
C GLU A 35 16.70 6.67 -6.05
N VAL A 36 16.88 5.52 -5.38
CA VAL A 36 17.37 5.47 -3.99
C VAL A 36 18.48 4.44 -3.76
N MET A 37 19.09 3.91 -4.83
CA MET A 37 20.18 2.92 -4.76
C MET A 37 19.82 1.63 -4.00
N SER A 38 18.54 1.23 -4.05
CA SER A 38 18.07 -0.02 -3.45
C SER A 38 17.15 -0.82 -4.37
N GLN A 39 17.01 -2.11 -4.09
CA GLN A 39 16.10 -3.01 -4.82
C GLN A 39 14.64 -2.83 -4.39
N GLY A 40 13.72 -3.19 -5.29
CA GLY A 40 12.27 -3.21 -5.07
C GLY A 40 11.80 -3.75 -3.72
N VAL A 41 12.39 -4.81 -3.17
CA VAL A 41 11.99 -5.37 -1.86
C VAL A 41 12.21 -4.39 -0.71
N SER A 42 13.39 -3.75 -0.66
CA SER A 42 13.70 -2.73 0.34
C SER A 42 12.85 -1.49 0.12
N TYR A 43 12.66 -1.09 -1.14
CA TYR A 43 11.82 0.05 -1.51
C TYR A 43 10.36 -0.14 -1.05
N THR A 44 9.76 -1.30 -1.34
CA THR A 44 8.37 -1.62 -0.96
C THR A 44 8.15 -1.73 0.55
N THR A 45 9.22 -1.86 1.34
CA THR A 45 9.14 -1.87 2.81
C THR A 45 9.44 -0.47 3.38
N GLY A 46 10.44 0.22 2.83
CA GLY A 46 10.90 1.52 3.30
C GLY A 46 9.90 2.65 3.07
N VAL A 47 9.23 2.67 1.91
CA VAL A 47 8.22 3.69 1.62
C VAL A 47 7.04 3.61 2.61
N PRO A 48 6.40 2.44 2.86
CA PRO A 48 5.38 2.30 3.91
C PRO A 48 5.86 2.71 5.31
N ALA A 49 7.11 2.40 5.66
CA ALA A 49 7.67 2.80 6.96
C ALA A 49 7.75 4.33 7.09
N MET A 50 8.19 5.03 6.04
CA MET A 50 8.21 6.49 6.00
C MET A 50 6.79 7.08 6.05
N ILE A 51 5.84 6.55 5.28
CA ILE A 51 4.45 7.03 5.27
C ILE A 51 3.83 6.88 6.66
N GLY A 52 3.97 5.71 7.30
CA GLY A 52 3.45 5.49 8.65
C GLY A 52 4.05 6.48 9.66
N ALA A 53 5.36 6.70 9.62
CA ALA A 53 6.03 7.69 10.47
C ALA A 53 5.52 9.12 10.20
N LYS A 54 5.33 9.49 8.93
CA LYS A 54 4.78 10.79 8.53
C LYS A 54 3.36 11.00 9.10
N LEU A 55 2.47 10.04 8.93
CA LEU A 55 1.09 10.14 9.43
C LEU A 55 1.02 10.24 10.95
N ILE A 56 1.93 9.57 11.67
CA ILE A 56 2.05 9.69 13.13
C ILE A 56 2.53 11.09 13.54
N LEU A 57 3.59 11.60 12.89
CA LEU A 57 4.17 12.91 13.19
C LEU A 57 3.22 14.07 12.82
N ASP A 58 2.44 13.91 11.76
CA ASP A 58 1.41 14.87 11.34
C ASP A 58 0.14 14.80 12.23
N GLY A 59 0.06 13.82 13.16
CA GLY A 59 -1.07 13.64 14.06
C GLY A 59 -2.31 12.98 13.44
N ILE A 60 -2.25 12.61 12.16
CA ILE A 60 -3.35 11.95 11.42
C ILE A 60 -3.57 10.54 11.97
N TRP A 61 -2.49 9.76 12.07
CA TRP A 61 -2.50 8.46 12.75
C TRP A 61 -2.10 8.66 14.20
N SER A 62 -3.07 8.96 15.05
CA SER A 62 -2.86 9.23 16.47
C SER A 62 -3.79 8.42 17.36
N GLY A 63 -3.38 8.19 18.61
CA GLY A 63 -4.14 7.42 19.58
C GLY A 63 -3.29 7.06 20.80
N LYS A 64 -3.94 6.55 21.85
CA LYS A 64 -3.26 5.97 23.02
C LYS A 64 -3.43 4.46 23.00
N GLY A 65 -2.34 3.73 22.84
CA GLY A 65 -2.35 2.27 22.77
C GLY A 65 -1.32 1.75 21.78
N VAL A 66 -1.47 0.48 21.43
CA VAL A 66 -0.72 -0.19 20.37
C VAL A 66 -1.70 -0.50 19.26
N PHE A 67 -1.36 -0.12 18.04
CA PHE A 67 -2.24 -0.23 16.89
C PHE A 67 -1.56 -1.02 15.78
N ASN A 68 -2.34 -1.86 15.12
CA ASN A 68 -2.06 -2.36 13.80
C ASN A 68 -2.60 -1.39 12.73
N MET A 69 -2.13 -1.53 11.50
CA MET A 69 -2.44 -0.64 10.38
C MET A 69 -3.95 -0.60 10.08
N GLU A 70 -4.61 -1.76 10.09
CA GLU A 70 -6.04 -1.94 9.79
C GLU A 70 -6.98 -1.32 10.82
N GLN A 71 -6.46 -0.83 11.95
CA GLN A 71 -7.23 -0.14 12.98
C GLN A 71 -7.28 1.39 12.78
N LEU A 72 -6.53 1.91 11.79
CA LEU A 72 -6.43 3.32 11.48
C LEU A 72 -7.08 3.61 10.13
N ASP A 73 -7.47 4.86 9.89
CA ASP A 73 -8.04 5.28 8.61
C ASP A 73 -7.03 5.03 7.47
N PRO A 74 -7.35 4.17 6.48
CA PRO A 74 -6.41 3.84 5.41
C PRO A 74 -6.30 4.96 4.36
N ASP A 75 -7.27 5.89 4.26
CA ASP A 75 -7.35 6.82 3.14
C ASP A 75 -6.09 7.70 3.00
N PRO A 76 -5.59 8.37 4.05
CA PRO A 76 -4.38 9.19 3.96
C PRO A 76 -3.11 8.38 3.60
N PHE A 77 -3.04 7.13 4.06
CA PHE A 77 -1.93 6.23 3.74
C PHE A 77 -1.95 5.84 2.27
N MET A 78 -3.13 5.50 1.75
CA MET A 78 -3.31 5.09 0.37
C MET A 78 -3.09 6.26 -0.60
N GLU A 79 -3.44 7.49 -0.23
CA GLU A 79 -3.08 8.69 -1.00
C GLU A 79 -1.57 8.91 -1.06
N LEU A 80 -0.86 8.75 0.07
CA LEU A 80 0.59 8.88 0.12
C LEU A 80 1.28 7.76 -0.67
N MET A 81 0.78 6.53 -0.67
CA MET A 81 1.33 5.45 -1.51
C MET A 81 1.39 5.85 -3.00
N ASN A 82 0.35 6.52 -3.52
CA ASN A 82 0.31 7.00 -4.90
C ASN A 82 1.33 8.11 -5.21
N THR A 83 1.65 8.95 -4.23
CA THR A 83 2.54 10.11 -4.43
C THR A 83 4.00 9.82 -4.05
N GLN A 84 4.25 8.83 -3.20
CA GLN A 84 5.58 8.47 -2.67
C GLN A 84 6.22 7.27 -3.40
N GLY A 85 5.74 6.95 -4.60
CA GLY A 85 6.42 6.02 -5.51
C GLY A 85 5.93 4.56 -5.50
N LEU A 86 4.83 4.25 -4.80
CA LEU A 86 4.16 2.95 -4.78
C LEU A 86 2.67 3.05 -5.19
N PRO A 87 2.37 3.50 -6.42
CA PRO A 87 0.99 3.61 -6.87
C PRO A 87 0.30 2.24 -6.85
N TRP A 88 -0.90 2.20 -6.27
CA TRP A 88 -1.70 0.99 -6.16
C TRP A 88 -2.88 1.02 -7.14
N LYS A 89 -3.42 -0.16 -7.41
CA LYS A 89 -4.54 -0.37 -8.32
C LYS A 89 -5.55 -1.32 -7.69
N VAL A 90 -6.80 -1.20 -8.14
CA VAL A 90 -7.87 -2.15 -7.85
C VAL A 90 -8.32 -2.77 -9.16
N MET A 91 -8.45 -4.09 -9.17
CA MET A 91 -9.02 -4.86 -10.26
C MET A 91 -10.24 -5.62 -9.74
N GLU A 92 -11.37 -5.50 -10.42
CA GLU A 92 -12.55 -6.33 -10.17
C GLU A 92 -12.39 -7.67 -10.89
N PHE A 93 -12.76 -8.77 -10.24
CA PHE A 93 -12.95 -10.04 -10.92
C PHE A 93 -14.40 -10.18 -11.36
N GLU A 94 -14.62 -10.84 -12.50
CA GLU A 94 -15.95 -11.34 -12.87
C GLU A 94 -16.29 -12.55 -11.97
N ILE A 95 -17.51 -12.57 -11.43
CA ILE A 95 -17.97 -13.53 -10.41
C ILE A 95 -19.43 -13.86 -10.60
#